data_AF-A0A9Y3S3A0-F1
#
_entry.id   AF-A0A9Y3S3A0-F1
#
_cell.length_a   1.000
_cell.length_b   1.000
_cell.length_c   1.000
_cell.angle_alpha   90.00
_cell.angle_beta   90.00
_cell.angle_gamma   90.00
#
_symmetry.space_group_name_H-M   'P 1'
#
loop_
_entity.id
_entity.type
_entity.pdbx_description
1 polymer ?
#
loop_
_entity_poly.entity_id
_entity_poly.type
_entity_poly.pdbx_seq_one_letter_code
_entity_poly.pdbx_strand_id
1 'polypeptide(L)'
;MHFNPELPPLRNQLINRVPMGSVIKCMVYYRENFWRKKGYCGSMVIEEEGAPIGFTLDDTKPDGTVPCIMGFILAHKCRKLSSLSKEERLRRICEIYSKVLGTDEALHPVHYEEKNWCEEEYSGGCY
;
A
#
# COMPACT_ATOMS: atom_id res chain seq x y z
N MET A 1 -17.81 20.73 10.44
CA MET A 1 -19.11 21.10 9.86
C MET A 1 -20.03 21.54 10.98
N HIS A 2 -20.65 22.71 10.87
CA HIS A 2 -21.61 23.19 11.87
C HIS A 2 -23.03 22.76 11.46
N PHE A 3 -23.79 22.24 12.41
CA PHE A 3 -25.19 21.84 12.20
C PHE A 3 -26.10 22.78 12.98
N ASN A 4 -27.20 23.20 12.35
CA ASN A 4 -28.26 23.95 13.01
C ASN A 4 -29.63 23.49 12.46
N PRO A 5 -30.50 22.85 13.28
CA PRO A 5 -30.28 22.51 14.69
C PRO A 5 -29.16 21.47 14.88
N GLU A 6 -28.71 21.30 16.12
CA GLU A 6 -27.72 20.28 16.48
C GLU A 6 -28.17 18.86 16.07
N LEU A 7 -27.19 17.99 15.79
CA LEU A 7 -27.48 16.58 15.56
C LEU A 7 -28.01 15.90 16.82
N PRO A 8 -28.89 14.89 16.71
CA PRO A 8 -29.32 14.09 17.85
C PRO A 8 -28.13 13.49 18.63
N PRO A 9 -28.20 13.34 19.97
CA PRO A 9 -27.07 12.94 20.81
C PRO A 9 -26.33 11.69 20.34
N LEU A 10 -27.07 10.66 19.90
CA LEU A 10 -26.49 9.41 19.39
C LEU A 10 -25.64 9.64 18.13
N ARG A 11 -26.11 10.49 17.21
CA ARG A 11 -25.39 10.80 15.98
C ARG A 11 -24.17 11.67 16.26
N ASN A 12 -24.30 12.66 17.15
CA ASN A 12 -23.18 13.52 17.54
C ASN A 12 -22.05 12.70 18.20
N GLN A 13 -22.39 11.69 18.99
CA GLN A 13 -21.42 10.77 19.58
C GLN A 13 -20.81 9.80 18.57
N LEU A 14 -21.62 9.26 17.64
CA LEU A 14 -21.18 8.28 16.65
C LEU A 14 -20.08 8.83 15.73
N ILE A 15 -20.27 10.04 15.18
CA ILE A 15 -19.34 10.63 14.20
C ILE A 15 -17.93 10.87 14.76
N ASN A 16 -17.78 10.88 16.10
CA ASN A 16 -16.50 11.03 16.79
C ASN A 16 -15.86 9.68 17.18
N ARG A 17 -16.50 8.54 16.89
CA ARG A 17 -16.08 7.19 17.33
C ARG A 17 -15.93 6.18 16.19
N VAL A 18 -15.89 6.65 14.95
CA VAL A 18 -15.75 5.83 13.73
C VAL A 18 -14.48 6.22 12.98
N PRO A 19 -13.27 5.95 13.54
CA PRO A 19 -12.02 6.30 12.88
C PRO A 19 -11.83 5.48 11.59
N MET A 20 -11.15 6.07 10.61
CA MET A 20 -10.77 5.39 9.38
C MET A 20 -9.55 4.48 9.57
N GLY A 21 -9.41 3.49 8.67
CA GLY A 21 -8.21 2.65 8.58
C GLY A 21 -6.95 3.43 8.20
N SER A 22 -5.78 2.81 8.44
CA SER A 22 -4.46 3.37 8.06
C SER A 22 -3.84 2.55 6.94
N VAL A 23 -3.56 3.17 5.80
CA VAL A 23 -2.93 2.50 4.65
C VAL A 23 -2.04 3.44 3.83
N ILE A 24 -0.90 2.91 3.39
CA ILE A 24 -0.15 3.44 2.25
C ILE A 24 -0.31 2.44 1.10
N LYS A 25 -0.86 2.89 -0.02
CA LYS A 25 -0.92 2.10 -1.26
C LYS A 25 0.34 2.37 -2.07
N CYS A 26 1.05 1.33 -2.45
CA CYS A 26 2.35 1.38 -3.10
C CYS A 26 2.26 0.69 -4.47
N MET A 27 2.82 1.30 -5.51
CA MET A 27 2.88 0.75 -6.87
C MET A 27 4.34 0.75 -7.33
N VAL A 28 4.91 -0.44 -7.48
CA VAL A 28 6.31 -0.63 -7.91
C VAL A 28 6.31 -1.14 -9.34
N TYR A 29 6.92 -0.37 -10.24
CA TYR A 29 6.92 -0.65 -11.67
C TYR A 29 8.22 -1.30 -12.11
N TYR A 30 8.13 -2.22 -13.05
CA TYR A 30 9.25 -2.99 -13.58
C TYR A 30 9.29 -2.95 -15.10
N ARG A 31 10.46 -3.29 -15.67
CA ARG A 31 10.62 -3.39 -17.12
C ARG A 31 9.82 -4.55 -17.73
N GLU A 32 9.72 -5.64 -16.99
CA GLU A 32 9.08 -6.88 -17.44
C GLU A 32 8.23 -7.51 -16.34
N ASN A 33 7.26 -8.34 -16.74
CA ASN A 33 6.43 -9.17 -15.86
C ASN A 33 7.21 -10.42 -15.38
N PHE A 34 8.35 -10.22 -14.73
CA PHE A 34 9.28 -11.32 -14.40
C PHE A 34 8.64 -12.37 -13.47
N TRP A 35 7.73 -11.98 -12.58
CA TRP A 35 6.98 -12.90 -11.72
C TRP A 35 6.14 -13.90 -12.53
N ARG A 36 5.53 -13.47 -13.64
CA ARG A 36 4.74 -14.36 -14.51
C ARG A 36 5.61 -15.41 -15.19
N LYS A 37 6.84 -15.07 -15.59
CA LYS A 37 7.83 -16.03 -16.15
C LYS A 37 8.19 -17.14 -15.17
N LYS A 38 8.02 -16.89 -13.87
CA LYS A 38 8.23 -17.85 -12.78
C LYS A 38 6.97 -18.59 -12.36
N GLY A 39 5.85 -18.40 -13.06
CA GLY A 39 4.56 -19.03 -12.75
C GLY A 39 3.76 -18.34 -11.66
N TYR A 40 4.14 -17.13 -11.23
CA TYR A 40 3.40 -16.37 -10.21
C TYR A 40 2.42 -15.37 -10.85
N CYS A 41 1.27 -15.18 -10.21
CA CYS A 41 0.25 -14.20 -10.62
C CYS A 41 0.45 -12.79 -10.03
N GLY A 42 1.52 -12.56 -9.26
CA GLY A 42 1.80 -11.28 -8.57
C GLY A 42 1.02 -11.04 -7.28
N SER A 43 0.15 -11.99 -6.89
CA SER A 43 -0.49 -11.98 -5.57
C SER A 43 0.43 -12.61 -4.52
N MET A 44 0.72 -11.88 -3.44
CA MET A 44 1.55 -12.35 -2.33
C MET A 44 0.84 -12.02 -1.01
N VAL A 45 0.79 -12.99 -0.10
CA VAL A 45 0.42 -12.79 1.31
C VAL A 45 1.70 -12.92 2.12
N ILE A 46 2.09 -11.86 2.82
CA ILE A 46 3.38 -11.75 3.49
C ILE A 46 3.14 -11.55 4.98
N GLU A 47 3.35 -12.61 5.75
CA GLU A 47 3.12 -12.63 7.21
C GLU A 47 4.36 -12.27 8.03
N GLU A 48 5.48 -11.94 7.37
CA GLU A 48 6.70 -11.53 8.07
C GLU A 48 6.47 -10.20 8.81
N GLU A 49 6.65 -10.22 10.13
CA GLU A 49 6.41 -9.06 11.00
C GLU A 49 7.23 -7.83 10.56
N GLY A 50 8.48 -8.04 10.17
CA GLY A 50 9.38 -6.99 9.68
C GLY A 50 9.10 -6.48 8.26
N ALA A 51 8.28 -7.17 7.48
CA ALA A 51 8.00 -6.79 6.10
C ALA A 51 7.12 -5.53 6.03
N PRO A 52 7.41 -4.56 5.14
CA PRO A 52 6.58 -3.36 5.00
C PRO A 52 5.20 -3.67 4.39
N ILE A 53 5.13 -4.63 3.46
CA ILE A 53 3.92 -5.00 2.72
C ILE A 53 3.35 -6.29 3.30
N GLY A 54 2.03 -6.33 3.51
CA GLY A 54 1.31 -7.55 3.93
C GLY A 54 0.60 -8.28 2.79
N PHE A 55 0.19 -7.55 1.74
CA PHE A 55 -0.54 -8.10 0.60
C PHE A 55 -0.21 -7.37 -0.70
N THR A 56 -0.11 -8.11 -1.80
CA THR A 56 0.08 -7.56 -3.16
C THR A 56 -0.89 -8.11 -4.19
N LEU A 57 -1.01 -7.39 -5.31
CA LEU A 57 -1.61 -7.86 -6.55
C LEU A 57 -0.77 -7.37 -7.74
N ASP A 58 -0.87 -8.07 -8.86
CA ASP A 58 -0.41 -7.59 -10.16
C ASP A 58 -1.32 -6.44 -10.65
N ASP A 59 -0.72 -5.29 -10.96
CA ASP A 59 -1.38 -4.08 -11.49
C ASP A 59 -0.88 -3.71 -12.90
N THR A 60 -0.31 -4.70 -13.60
CA THR A 60 0.07 -4.60 -15.01
C THR A 60 -1.18 -4.30 -15.84
N LYS A 61 -1.02 -3.44 -16.84
CA LYS A 61 -2.15 -3.02 -17.67
C LYS A 61 -2.70 -4.21 -18.48
N PRO A 62 -4.00 -4.18 -18.87
CA PRO A 62 -4.65 -5.32 -19.52
C PRO A 62 -3.99 -5.78 -20.82
N ASP A 63 -3.32 -4.87 -21.53
CA ASP A 63 -2.54 -5.15 -22.75
C ASP A 63 -1.16 -5.75 -22.47
N GLY A 64 -0.83 -6.02 -21.20
CA GLY A 64 0.45 -6.55 -20.74
C GLY A 64 1.55 -5.50 -20.60
N THR A 65 1.26 -4.23 -20.89
CA THR A 65 2.20 -3.12 -20.74
C THR A 65 2.27 -2.62 -19.30
N VAL A 66 3.31 -1.84 -18.98
CA VAL A 66 3.52 -1.22 -17.67
C VAL A 66 3.46 -2.25 -16.52
N PRO A 67 4.41 -3.22 -16.46
CA PRO A 67 4.49 -4.20 -15.38
C PRO A 67 4.51 -3.53 -14.00
N CYS A 68 3.59 -3.90 -13.12
CA CYS A 68 3.48 -3.28 -11.79
C CYS A 68 3.04 -4.29 -10.74
N ILE A 69 3.68 -4.25 -9.57
CA ILE A 69 3.18 -4.90 -8.35
C ILE A 69 2.62 -3.81 -7.44
N MET A 70 1.32 -3.88 -7.17
CA MET A 70 0.67 -3.05 -6.16
C MET A 70 0.73 -3.75 -4.81
N GLY A 71 1.06 -3.02 -3.74
CA GLY A 71 1.07 -3.55 -2.38
C GLY A 71 0.53 -2.56 -1.35
N PHE A 72 0.14 -3.08 -0.19
CA PHE A 72 -0.35 -2.28 0.93
C PHE A 72 0.55 -2.35 2.15
N ILE A 73 0.92 -1.17 2.66
CA ILE A 73 1.44 -1.00 4.03
C ILE A 73 0.24 -0.78 4.95
N LEU A 74 -0.09 -1.74 5.80
CA LEU A 74 -1.36 -1.80 6.53
C LEU A 74 -1.25 -1.41 8.01
N ALA A 75 -2.30 -0.79 8.53
CA ALA A 75 -2.56 -0.59 9.94
C ALA A 75 -1.37 0.02 10.72
N HIS A 76 -0.84 -0.70 11.72
CA HIS A 76 0.26 -0.21 12.55
C HIS A 76 1.57 -0.01 11.75
N LYS A 77 1.78 -0.80 10.69
CA LYS A 77 2.94 -0.64 9.80
C LYS A 77 2.87 0.66 9.03
N CYS A 78 1.67 1.09 8.61
CA CYS A 78 1.47 2.39 7.97
C CYS A 78 1.96 3.51 8.88
N ARG A 79 1.44 3.59 10.11
CA ARG A 79 1.84 4.62 11.08
C ARG A 79 3.34 4.61 11.38
N LYS A 80 3.94 3.43 11.51
CA LYS A 80 5.38 3.27 11.80
C LYS A 80 6.27 3.69 10.62
N LEU A 81 5.85 3.40 9.39
CA LEU A 81 6.66 3.61 8.19
C LEU A 81 6.36 4.93 7.47
N SER A 82 5.30 5.66 7.85
CA SER A 82 4.99 6.99 7.31
C SER A 82 6.10 8.01 7.57
N SER A 83 6.86 7.88 8.66
CA SER A 83 7.98 8.80 8.97
C SER A 83 9.24 8.57 8.13
N LEU A 84 9.31 7.45 7.39
CA LEU A 84 10.42 7.18 6.48
C LEU A 84 10.31 8.03 5.22
N SER A 85 11.41 8.15 4.46
CA SER A 85 11.33 8.73 3.11
C SER A 85 10.66 7.76 2.13
N LYS A 86 10.19 8.29 1.00
CA LYS A 86 9.61 7.50 -0.10
C LYS A 86 10.62 6.46 -0.62
N GLU A 87 11.89 6.83 -0.69
CA GLU A 87 13.00 6.00 -1.16
C GLU A 87 13.30 4.85 -0.20
N GLU A 88 13.29 5.12 1.10
CA GLU A 88 13.53 4.09 2.12
C GLU A 88 12.37 3.10 2.19
N ARG A 89 11.12 3.55 1.99
CA ARG A 89 9.98 2.65 1.81
C ARG A 89 10.15 1.78 0.56
N LEU A 90 10.47 2.37 -0.59
CA LEU A 90 10.71 1.64 -1.83
C LEU A 90 11.78 0.57 -1.65
N ARG A 91 12.94 0.91 -1.07
CA ARG A 91 14.04 -0.03 -0.83
C ARG A 91 13.57 -1.27 -0.08
N ARG A 92 12.87 -1.08 1.04
CA ARG A 92 12.34 -2.18 1.86
C ARG A 92 11.28 -3.01 1.13
N ILE A 93 10.44 -2.37 0.31
CA ILE A 93 9.43 -3.05 -0.51
C ILE A 93 10.11 -3.95 -1.55
N CYS A 94 11.12 -3.44 -2.26
CA CYS A 94 11.87 -4.22 -3.24
C CYS A 94 12.62 -5.39 -2.59
N GLU A 95 13.21 -5.20 -1.41
CA GLU A 95 13.88 -6.26 -0.65
C GLU A 95 12.93 -7.40 -0.29
N ILE A 96 11.74 -7.09 0.20
CA ILE A 96 10.76 -8.13 0.52
C ILE A 96 10.23 -8.81 -0.75
N TYR A 97 10.01 -8.07 -1.84
CA TYR A 97 9.58 -8.67 -3.12
C TYR A 97 10.65 -9.60 -3.70
N SER A 98 11.94 -9.22 -3.64
CA SER A 98 13.04 -10.07 -4.08
C SER A 98 13.09 -11.37 -3.27
N LYS A 99 12.97 -11.27 -1.95
CA LYS A 99 12.94 -12.43 -1.05
C LYS A 99 11.76 -13.37 -1.35
N VAL A 100 10.55 -12.82 -1.51
CA VAL A 100 9.32 -13.62 -1.71
C VAL A 100 9.27 -14.23 -3.12
N LEU A 101 9.69 -13.50 -4.15
CA LEU A 101 9.70 -13.99 -5.55
C LEU A 101 10.97 -14.80 -5.89
N GLY A 102 11.98 -14.79 -5.01
CA GLY A 102 13.27 -15.46 -5.17
C GLY A 102 14.07 -14.95 -6.38
N THR A 103 14.06 -13.64 -6.64
CA THR A 103 14.81 -13.01 -7.75
C THR A 103 15.20 -11.58 -7.45
N ASP A 104 16.43 -11.23 -7.82
CA ASP A 104 16.94 -9.85 -7.74
C ASP A 104 16.31 -8.90 -8.75
N GLU A 105 15.55 -9.40 -9.74
CA GLU A 105 14.79 -8.55 -10.67
C GLU A 105 13.85 -7.58 -9.91
N ALA A 106 13.34 -7.99 -8.75
CA ALA A 106 12.51 -7.15 -7.90
C ALA A 106 13.26 -5.97 -7.25
N LEU A 107 14.59 -6.02 -7.20
CA LEU A 107 15.47 -4.94 -6.71
C LEU A 107 15.70 -3.83 -7.74
N HIS A 108 15.21 -4.00 -8.97
CA HIS A 108 15.43 -3.09 -10.09
C HIS A 108 14.13 -2.45 -10.60
N PRO A 109 13.40 -1.70 -9.74
CA PRO A 109 12.22 -0.97 -10.19
C PRO A 109 12.61 0.12 -11.17
N VAL A 110 11.74 0.40 -12.14
CA VAL A 110 11.91 1.51 -13.09
C VAL A 110 11.13 2.76 -12.67
N HIS A 111 10.14 2.61 -11.80
CA HIS A 111 9.34 3.71 -11.25
C HIS A 111 8.68 3.31 -9.93
N TYR A 112 8.30 4.29 -9.11
CA TYR A 112 7.59 4.07 -7.86
C TYR A 112 6.58 5.17 -7.54
N GLU A 113 5.35 4.77 -7.25
CA GLU A 113 4.33 5.66 -6.70
C GLU A 113 3.74 5.16 -5.39
N GLU A 114 3.36 6.09 -4.53
CA GLU A 114 2.65 5.76 -3.30
C GLU A 114 1.66 6.85 -2.90
N LYS A 115 0.63 6.47 -2.14
CA LYS A 115 -0.29 7.40 -1.49
C LYS A 115 -0.51 6.98 -0.05
N ASN A 116 -0.10 7.84 0.88
CA ASN A 116 -0.49 7.74 2.29
C ASN A 116 -1.87 8.37 2.47
N TRP A 117 -2.89 7.55 2.71
CA TRP A 117 -4.26 8.04 2.88
C TRP A 117 -4.51 8.65 4.25
N CYS A 118 -3.61 8.43 5.22
CA CYS A 118 -3.72 9.04 6.55
C CYS A 118 -3.46 10.56 6.54
N GLU A 119 -2.83 11.07 5.47
CA GLU A 119 -2.49 12.49 5.32
C GLU A 119 -3.60 13.28 4.61
N GLU A 120 -4.62 12.60 4.09
CA GLU A 120 -5.69 13.25 3.34
C GLU A 120 -6.76 13.81 4.27
N GLU A 121 -6.74 15.14 4.47
CA GLU A 121 -7.67 15.87 5.35
C GLU A 121 -9.15 15.51 5.09
N TYR A 122 -9.54 15.42 3.83
CA TYR A 122 -10.93 15.14 3.43
C TYR A 122 -11.29 13.65 3.37
N SER A 123 -10.35 12.76 3.70
CA SER A 123 -10.58 11.30 3.79
C SER A 123 -10.39 10.77 5.21
N GLY A 124 -9.37 11.22 5.93
CA GLY A 124 -8.98 10.76 7.28
C GLY A 124 -8.29 9.38 7.33
N GLY A 125 -8.27 8.63 6.23
CA GLY A 125 -7.69 7.29 6.11
C GLY A 125 -8.38 6.46 5.02
N CYS A 126 -7.97 5.20 4.84
CA CYS A 126 -8.57 4.23 3.92
C CYS A 126 -8.17 2.78 4.31
N TYR A 127 -8.89 1.75 3.90
CA TYR A 127 -10.35 1.66 4.05
C TYR A 127 -10.61 1.06 5.44
#